data_AF-A0A6L5E1I4-F1
#
_entry.id   AF-A0A6L5E1I4-F1
#
_cell.length_a   1.000
_cell.length_b   1.000
_cell.length_c   1.000
_cell.angle_alpha   90.00
_cell.angle_beta   90.00
_cell.angle_gamma   90.00
#
_symmetry.space_group_name_H-M   'P 1'
#
loop_
_entity.id
_entity.type
_entity.pdbx_description
1 polymer ?
#
loop_
_entity_poly.entity_id
_entity_poly.type
_entity_poly.pdbx_seq_one_letter_code
_entity_poly.pdbx_strand_id
1 'polypeptide(L)'
;MKKINLLILLTAIAFVSIGQNKKVFVEKSFSKIVTTEVKAKNYKIKPIETAYDLALNFSYLKHLSIDSQNKHLILPVVVINNKTIDEKSLQSIKIADIENYEFNSGEITTALYGTRSAYGLLKLTLKKKY
;
A
#
# COMPACT_ATOMS: atom_id res chain seq x y z
N MET A 1 -25.14 -44.77 -20.34
CA MET A 1 -23.96 -43.97 -20.74
C MET A 1 -24.27 -42.46 -20.70
N LYS A 2 -24.41 -41.84 -19.52
CA LYS A 2 -24.65 -40.38 -19.38
C LYS A 2 -23.79 -39.68 -18.32
N LYS A 3 -23.00 -40.42 -17.53
CA LYS A 3 -22.20 -39.86 -16.42
C LYS A 3 -20.79 -39.39 -16.84
N ILE A 4 -20.29 -39.87 -17.99
CA ILE A 4 -18.92 -39.56 -18.46
C ILE A 4 -18.85 -38.13 -19.02
N ASN A 5 -19.92 -37.62 -19.63
CA ASN A 5 -19.94 -36.27 -20.20
C ASN A 5 -20.00 -35.16 -19.13
N LEU A 6 -20.49 -35.45 -17.92
CA LEU A 6 -20.55 -34.43 -16.86
C LEU A 6 -19.17 -34.20 -16.23
N LEU A 7 -18.36 -35.25 -16.12
CA LEU A 7 -17.04 -35.18 -15.50
C LEU A 7 -16.05 -34.35 -16.35
N ILE A 8 -16.13 -34.50 -17.67
CA ILE A 8 -15.28 -33.76 -18.63
C ILE A 8 -15.68 -32.27 -18.66
N LEU A 9 -16.97 -31.96 -18.55
CA LEU A 9 -17.47 -30.59 -18.50
C LEU A 9 -17.06 -29.88 -17.20
N LEU A 10 -17.09 -30.59 -16.06
CA LEU A 10 -16.64 -30.06 -14.77
C LEU A 10 -15.12 -29.80 -14.72
N THR A 11 -14.32 -30.64 -15.37
CA THR A 11 -12.87 -30.38 -15.50
C THR A 11 -12.55 -29.20 -16.40
N ALA A 12 -13.34 -28.95 -17.45
CA ALA A 12 -13.14 -27.80 -18.34
C ALA A 12 -13.41 -26.46 -17.64
N ILE A 13 -14.37 -26.39 -16.72
CA ILE A 13 -14.68 -25.17 -15.96
C ILE A 13 -13.60 -24.86 -14.90
N ALA A 14 -12.95 -25.89 -14.35
CA ALA A 14 -11.90 -25.72 -13.34
C ALA A 14 -10.60 -25.10 -13.88
N PHE A 15 -10.33 -25.19 -15.19
CA PHE A 15 -9.11 -24.60 -15.78
C PHE A 15 -9.29 -23.14 -16.21
N VAL A 16 -10.52 -22.65 -16.42
CA VAL A 16 -10.76 -21.26 -16.85
C VAL A 16 -10.59 -20.25 -15.70
N SER A 17 -10.64 -20.70 -14.43
CA SER A 17 -10.52 -19.81 -13.26
C SER A 17 -9.08 -19.48 -12.85
N ILE A 18 -8.06 -20.07 -13.48
CA ILE A 18 -6.64 -19.80 -13.15
C ILE A 18 -6.04 -18.68 -14.03
N GLY A 19 -6.75 -18.27 -15.09
CA GLY A 19 -6.28 -17.23 -16.00
C GLY A 19 -6.92 -15.87 -15.71
N GLN A 20 -6.38 -15.11 -14.75
CA GLN A 20 -6.29 -13.62 -14.80
C GLN A 20 -5.77 -12.92 -13.52
N ASN A 21 -5.04 -13.58 -12.62
CA ASN A 21 -4.21 -12.85 -11.65
C ASN A 21 -2.94 -12.27 -12.30
N LYS A 22 -3.03 -11.75 -13.53
CA LYS A 22 -2.06 -10.74 -13.97
C LYS A 22 -2.44 -9.49 -13.20
N LYS A 23 -1.73 -9.23 -12.10
CA LYS A 23 -1.64 -7.90 -11.53
C LYS A 23 -1.07 -7.01 -12.64
N VAL A 24 -1.95 -6.46 -13.47
CA VAL A 24 -1.60 -5.37 -14.37
C VAL A 24 -1.20 -4.26 -13.42
N PHE A 25 0.11 -4.14 -13.20
CA PHE A 25 0.68 -2.96 -12.57
C PHE A 25 0.44 -1.86 -13.59
N VAL A 26 -0.74 -1.24 -13.53
CA VAL A 26 -1.04 -0.08 -14.35
C VAL A 26 -0.02 0.95 -13.91
N GLU A 27 1.00 1.17 -14.74
CA GLU A 27 1.81 2.39 -14.70
C GLU A 27 0.85 3.55 -14.99
N LYS A 28 0.08 3.93 -13.97
CA LYS A 28 -0.62 5.21 -13.99
C LYS A 28 0.50 6.24 -13.99
N SER A 29 0.62 6.94 -15.10
CA SER A 29 1.40 8.17 -15.21
C SER A 29 0.79 9.18 -14.26
N PHE A 30 1.13 9.05 -12.99
CA PHE A 30 0.81 10.02 -11.98
C PHE A 30 1.80 11.16 -12.17
N SER A 31 1.26 12.35 -12.38
CA SER A 31 1.99 13.61 -12.29
C SER A 31 2.87 13.61 -11.03
N LYS A 32 4.00 14.34 -11.13
CA LYS A 32 5.17 14.42 -10.23
C LYS A 32 4.85 14.63 -8.73
N ILE A 33 4.17 13.69 -8.07
CA ILE A 33 3.79 13.76 -6.66
C ILE A 33 5.04 13.49 -5.84
N VAL A 34 5.53 14.53 -5.16
CA VAL A 34 6.61 14.45 -4.18
C VAL A 34 5.97 14.72 -2.82
N THR A 35 6.01 13.73 -1.92
CA THR A 35 5.49 13.88 -0.56
C THR A 35 6.57 13.80 0.50
N THR A 36 7.83 13.56 0.10
CA THR A 36 9.00 13.63 0.98
C THR A 36 10.20 14.17 0.22
N GLU A 37 11.18 14.73 0.93
CA GLU A 37 12.50 15.07 0.40
C GLU A 37 13.45 13.86 0.36
N VAL A 38 12.99 12.68 0.81
CA VAL A 38 13.81 11.48 0.94
C VAL A 38 13.97 10.81 -0.42
N LYS A 39 15.18 10.80 -0.98
CA LYS A 39 15.48 10.08 -2.22
C LYS A 39 15.46 8.57 -1.99
N ALA A 40 14.72 7.82 -2.81
CA ALA A 40 14.59 6.37 -2.68
C ALA A 40 15.96 5.66 -2.69
N LYS A 41 16.86 6.06 -3.60
CA LYS A 41 18.23 5.51 -3.68
C LYS A 41 19.09 5.67 -2.41
N ASN A 42 18.78 6.67 -1.58
CA ASN A 42 19.52 6.96 -0.36
C ASN A 42 18.83 6.39 0.88
N TYR A 43 17.60 5.88 0.73
CA TYR A 43 16.85 5.35 1.84
C TYR A 43 17.24 3.90 2.10
N LYS A 44 17.37 3.57 3.38
CA LYS A 44 17.49 2.20 3.88
C LYS A 44 16.39 1.99 4.89
N ILE A 45 15.84 0.78 4.89
CA ILE A 45 14.90 0.37 5.94
C ILE A 45 15.58 0.59 7.28
N LYS A 46 14.93 1.36 8.14
CA LYS A 46 15.43 1.70 9.48
C LYS A 46 14.53 1.13 10.56
N PRO A 47 15.06 0.98 11.81
CA PRO A 47 14.22 0.71 12.97
C PRO A 47 13.04 1.70 13.04
N ILE A 48 11.89 1.19 13.44
CA ILE A 48 10.64 1.96 13.46
C ILE A 48 10.49 2.55 14.86
N GLU A 49 10.68 3.86 14.99
CA GLU A 49 10.50 4.59 16.26
C GLU A 49 9.20 5.41 16.25
N THR A 50 8.82 5.90 15.07
CA THR A 50 7.65 6.76 14.84
C THR A 50 6.72 6.20 13.77
N ALA A 51 5.49 6.72 13.72
CA ALA A 51 4.56 6.46 12.62
C ALA A 51 5.13 6.89 11.26
N TYR A 52 5.97 7.93 11.25
CA TYR A 52 6.68 8.37 10.06
C TYR A 52 7.68 7.33 9.54
N ASP A 53 8.45 6.69 10.44
CA ASP A 53 9.40 5.65 10.05
C ASP A 53 8.67 4.43 9.47
N LEU A 54 7.55 4.06 10.08
CA LEU A 54 6.67 3.00 9.58
C LEU A 54 6.19 3.32 8.16
N ALA A 55 5.67 4.54 7.95
CA ALA A 55 5.17 4.98 6.65
C ALA A 55 6.26 5.07 5.58
N LEU A 56 7.47 5.52 5.94
CA LEU A 56 8.62 5.53 5.03
C LEU A 56 9.10 4.11 4.67
N ASN A 57 9.16 3.19 5.63
CA ASN A 57 9.50 1.80 5.36
C ASN A 57 8.50 1.17 4.38
N PHE A 58 7.20 1.39 4.57
CA PHE A 58 6.17 0.93 3.64
C PHE A 58 6.29 1.57 2.25
N SER A 59 6.52 2.89 2.21
CA SER A 59 6.77 3.61 0.97
C SER A 59 7.91 2.95 0.20
N TYR A 60 9.08 2.79 0.84
CA TYR A 60 10.26 2.22 0.23
C TYR A 60 10.02 0.80 -0.30
N LEU A 61 9.40 -0.08 0.51
CA LEU A 61 9.08 -1.45 0.11
C LEU A 61 8.18 -1.53 -1.12
N LYS A 62 7.29 -0.53 -1.32
CA LYS A 62 6.43 -0.47 -2.50
C LYS A 62 7.11 0.18 -3.72
N HIS A 63 8.01 1.14 -3.51
CA HIS A 63 8.79 1.81 -4.57
C HIS A 63 9.88 0.93 -5.21
N LEU A 64 10.26 -0.20 -4.60
CA LEU A 64 11.18 -1.17 -5.21
C LEU A 64 10.69 -1.77 -6.55
N SER A 65 9.43 -1.53 -6.93
CA SER A 65 8.85 -2.01 -8.20
C SER A 65 8.95 -1.04 -9.37
N ILE A 66 9.33 0.24 -9.17
CA ILE A 66 9.31 1.25 -10.24
C ILE A 66 10.59 2.11 -10.19
N ASP A 67 11.52 1.83 -11.10
CA ASP A 67 12.66 2.65 -11.53
C ASP A 67 13.02 3.82 -10.59
N SER A 68 13.76 3.48 -9.53
CA SER A 68 13.93 4.29 -8.30
C SER A 68 15.18 5.17 -8.29
N GLN A 69 15.97 5.16 -9.37
CA GLN A 69 17.33 5.72 -9.34
C GLN A 69 17.37 7.24 -9.07
N ASN A 70 16.28 7.97 -9.34
CA ASN A 70 16.18 9.42 -9.09
C ASN A 70 14.83 9.88 -8.52
N LYS A 71 13.98 8.99 -8.00
CA LYS A 71 12.66 9.35 -7.44
C LYS A 71 12.73 9.57 -5.93
N HIS A 72 11.94 10.52 -5.44
CA HIS A 72 11.68 10.69 -4.01
C HIS A 72 10.69 9.63 -3.52
N LEU A 73 10.78 9.25 -2.25
CA LEU A 73 9.77 8.41 -1.62
C LEU A 73 8.44 9.15 -1.56
N ILE A 74 7.39 8.42 -1.90
CA ILE A 74 6.02 8.91 -1.80
C ILE A 74 5.38 8.24 -0.60
N LEU A 75 5.19 8.99 0.49
CA LEU A 75 4.44 8.52 1.66
C LEU A 75 3.04 8.05 1.26
N PRO A 76 2.57 6.93 1.84
CA PRO A 76 1.17 6.57 1.75
C PRO A 76 0.30 7.65 2.42
N VAL A 77 -0.97 7.70 2.05
CA VAL A 77 -1.95 8.47 2.82
C VAL A 77 -2.09 7.80 4.18
N VAL A 78 -1.80 8.52 5.27
CA VAL A 78 -1.93 7.96 6.62
C VAL A 78 -3.21 8.45 7.26
N VAL A 79 -3.99 7.54 7.84
CA VAL A 79 -5.29 7.83 8.44
C VAL A 79 -5.34 7.32 9.88
N ILE A 80 -5.74 8.20 10.80
CA ILE A 80 -6.01 7.90 12.21
C ILE A 80 -7.41 8.37 12.53
N ASN A 81 -8.25 7.50 13.12
CA ASN A 81 -9.63 7.84 13.49
C ASN A 81 -10.40 8.53 12.34
N ASN A 82 -10.28 7.98 11.13
CA ASN A 82 -10.87 8.48 9.88
C ASN A 82 -10.39 9.87 9.42
N LYS A 83 -9.31 10.40 10.00
CA LYS A 83 -8.68 11.66 9.58
C LYS A 83 -7.33 11.42 8.95
N THR A 84 -7.07 12.08 7.82
CA THR A 84 -5.74 12.09 7.20
C THR A 84 -4.77 12.88 8.06
N ILE A 85 -3.58 12.32 8.27
CA ILE A 85 -2.53 12.90 9.12
C ILE A 85 -1.39 13.39 8.24
N ASP A 86 -0.91 14.61 8.52
CA ASP A 86 0.21 15.20 7.81
C ASP A 86 1.57 14.65 8.28
N GLU A 87 2.61 14.89 7.50
CA GLU A 87 3.96 14.39 7.75
C GLU A 87 4.54 14.81 9.12
N LYS A 88 4.35 16.07 9.53
CA LYS A 88 4.91 16.56 10.81
C LYS A 88 4.24 15.89 11.99
N SER A 89 2.92 15.72 11.90
CA SER A 89 2.14 14.98 12.90
C SER A 89 2.61 13.51 13.01
N LEU A 90 2.93 12.85 11.89
CA LEU A 90 3.45 11.47 11.90
C LEU A 90 4.79 11.33 12.63
N GLN A 91 5.67 12.32 12.50
CA GLN A 91 6.96 12.32 13.20
C GLN A 91 6.80 12.42 14.72
N SER A 92 5.66 12.93 15.19
CA SER A 92 5.38 13.12 16.62
C SER A 92 4.72 11.91 17.27
N ILE A 93 4.19 10.98 16.47
CA ILE A 93 3.51 9.77 16.96
C ILE A 93 4.53 8.65 17.12
N LYS A 94 4.77 8.22 18.36
CA LYS A 94 5.68 7.10 18.64
C LYS A 94 5.02 5.79 18.25
N ILE A 95 5.83 4.83 17.78
CA ILE A 95 5.36 3.48 17.48
C ILE A 95 4.73 2.80 18.69
N ALA A 96 5.23 3.12 19.90
CA ALA A 96 4.71 2.59 21.15
C ALA A 96 3.26 3.02 21.44
N ASP A 97 2.79 4.11 20.83
CA ASP A 97 1.42 4.61 20.97
C ASP A 97 0.46 4.00 19.93
N ILE A 98 0.98 3.24 18.97
CA ILE A 98 0.19 2.55 17.95
C ILE A 98 -0.19 1.16 18.49
N GLU A 99 -1.48 0.82 18.43
CA GLU A 99 -2.03 -0.48 18.78
C GLU A 99 -2.02 -1.43 17.57
N ASN A 100 -2.46 -0.92 16.41
CA ASN A 100 -2.54 -1.70 15.18
C ASN A 100 -2.29 -0.82 13.95
N TYR A 101 -1.87 -1.43 12.85
CA TYR A 101 -1.76 -0.79 11.55
C TYR A 101 -2.30 -1.68 10.43
N GLU A 102 -2.86 -1.07 9.40
CA GLU A 102 -3.34 -1.75 8.20
C GLU A 102 -2.85 -0.99 6.96
N PHE A 103 -2.14 -1.69 6.08
CA PHE A 103 -1.67 -1.10 4.82
C PHE A 103 -2.48 -1.67 3.64
N ASN A 104 -3.15 -0.79 2.91
CA ASN A 104 -3.90 -1.12 1.71
C ASN A 104 -3.38 -0.32 0.51
N SER A 105 -3.53 -0.86 -0.69
CA SER A 105 -3.18 -0.16 -1.93
C SER A 105 -4.05 -0.64 -3.09
N GLY A 106 -4.26 0.19 -4.10
CA GLY A 106 -4.97 -0.19 -5.32
C GLY A 106 -6.18 0.70 -5.61
N GLU A 107 -7.10 0.18 -6.42
CA GLU A 107 -8.22 0.96 -6.93
C GLU A 107 -9.23 1.33 -5.85
N ILE A 108 -9.51 0.42 -4.92
CA ILE A 108 -10.43 0.65 -3.80
C ILE A 108 -9.94 1.79 -2.91
N THR A 109 -8.65 1.80 -2.55
CA THR A 109 -8.11 2.89 -1.72
C THR A 109 -8.15 4.22 -2.49
N THR A 110 -7.79 4.18 -3.77
CA THR A 110 -7.84 5.35 -4.68
C THR A 110 -9.22 5.98 -4.75
N ALA A 111 -10.27 5.17 -4.83
CA ALA A 111 -11.65 5.65 -4.87
C ALA A 111 -12.07 6.33 -3.54
N LEU A 112 -11.61 5.79 -2.41
CA LEU A 112 -12.01 6.27 -1.08
C LEU A 112 -11.19 7.46 -0.57
N TYR A 113 -9.90 7.52 -0.90
CA TYR A 113 -8.95 8.49 -0.34
C TYR A 113 -8.24 9.33 -1.42
N GLY A 114 -8.72 9.27 -2.65
CA GLY A 114 -8.23 10.05 -3.78
C GLY A 114 -6.94 9.50 -4.40
N THR A 115 -6.49 10.16 -5.47
CA THR A 115 -5.36 9.74 -6.31
C THR A 115 -4.05 9.51 -5.55
N ARG A 116 -3.82 10.24 -4.45
CA ARG A 116 -2.62 10.08 -3.60
C ARG A 116 -2.55 8.71 -2.93
N SER A 117 -3.70 8.08 -2.64
CA SER A 117 -3.74 6.76 -2.01
C SER A 117 -3.49 5.60 -2.99
N ALA A 118 -3.28 5.89 -4.28
CA ALA A 118 -2.76 4.92 -5.23
C ALA A 118 -1.36 4.42 -4.84
N TYR A 119 -0.59 5.26 -4.13
CA TYR A 119 0.72 4.91 -3.56
C TYR A 119 0.64 4.18 -2.22
N GLY A 120 -0.57 3.99 -1.70
CA GLY A 120 -0.83 3.32 -0.44
C GLY A 120 -1.70 4.14 0.50
N LEU A 121 -2.41 3.42 1.34
CA LEU A 121 -3.19 3.90 2.47
C LEU A 121 -2.71 3.14 3.70
N LEU A 122 -2.20 3.87 4.70
CA LEU A 122 -1.80 3.33 5.99
C LEU A 122 -2.81 3.79 7.04
N LYS A 123 -3.66 2.87 7.50
CA LYS A 123 -4.54 3.15 8.64
C LYS A 123 -3.83 2.79 9.92
N LEU A 124 -3.85 3.67 10.91
CA LEU A 124 -3.26 3.47 12.22
C LEU A 124 -4.33 3.58 13.30
N THR A 125 -4.33 2.63 14.21
CA THR A 125 -5.14 2.64 15.43
C THR A 125 -4.22 2.95 16.60
N LEU A 126 -4.51 4.03 17.34
CA LEU A 126 -3.74 4.41 18.52
C LEU A 126 -4.27 3.70 19.76
N LYS A 127 -3.38 3.39 20.70
CA LYS A 127 -3.77 2.85 22.00
C LYS A 127 -4.69 3.84 22.72
N LYS A 128 -5.74 3.32 23.36
CA LYS A 128 -6.56 4.13 24.26
C LYS A 128 -5.69 4.58 25.43
N LYS A 129 -5.60 5.90 25.64
CA LYS A 129 -5.06 6.45 26.88
C LYS A 129 -6.13 6.26 27.96
N TYR A 130 -5.80 5.49 28.99
CA TYR A 130 -6.61 5.32 30.20
C TYR A 130 -6.30 6.44 31.19
#